data_AF-A0AAU1WTT8-F1
#
_entry.id   AF-A0AAU1WTT8-F1
#
_cell.length_a   1.000
_cell.length_b   1.000
_cell.length_c   1.000
_cell.angle_alpha   90.00
_cell.angle_beta   90.00
_cell.angle_gamma   90.00
#
_symmetry.space_group_name_H-M   'P 1'
#
loop_
_entity.id
_entity.type
_entity.pdbx_description
1 polymer ?
#
loop_
_entity_poly.entity_id
_entity_poly.type
_entity_poly.pdbx_seq_one_letter_code
_entity_poly.pdbx_strand_id
1 'polypeptide(L)' 'MDAIQQQMYDTWRAVRSGEGPPPLPGTHDREVLRGLWGRYRSRRGAGARGRGEAWPRW' A
#
# COMPACT_ATOMS: atom_id res chain seq x y z
N MET A 1 -6.80 -17.46 -12.32
CA MET A 1 -7.69 -17.37 -11.15
C MET A 1 -7.71 -15.92 -10.71
N ASP A 2 -8.89 -15.32 -10.57
CA ASP A 2 -9.05 -13.93 -10.13
C ASP A 2 -9.12 -13.86 -8.59
N ALA A 3 -8.73 -12.72 -8.01
CA ALA A 3 -8.67 -12.52 -6.57
C ALA A 3 -10.06 -12.67 -5.90
N ILE A 4 -11.13 -12.28 -6.60
CA ILE A 4 -12.49 -12.44 -6.10
C ILE A 4 -12.87 -13.93 -6.09
N GLN A 5 -12.52 -14.65 -7.16
CA GLN A 5 -12.80 -16.09 -7.27
C GLN A 5 -12.07 -16.91 -6.19
N GLN A 6 -10.83 -16.54 -5.88
CA GLN A 6 -10.07 -17.13 -4.78
C GLN A 6 -10.70 -16.81 -3.41
N GLN A 7 -11.08 -15.55 -3.17
CA GLN A 7 -11.77 -15.14 -1.94
C GLN A 7 -13.06 -15.93 -1.70
N MET A 8 -13.84 -16.19 -2.75
CA MET A 8 -15.08 -16.97 -2.64
C MET A 8 -14.79 -18.42 -2.20
N TYR A 9 -13.76 -19.05 -2.78
CA TYR A 9 -13.35 -20.40 -2.40
C TYR A 9 -12.80 -20.48 -0.96
N ASP A 10 -11.94 -19.53 -0.58
CA ASP A 10 -11.35 -19.49 0.75
C ASP A 10 -12.42 -19.21 1.83
N THR A 11 -13.40 -18.37 1.52
CA THR A 11 -14.55 -18.11 2.41
C THR A 11 -15.39 -19.37 2.59
N TRP A 12 -15.69 -20.08 1.49
CA TRP A 12 -16.45 -21.32 1.54
C TRP A 12 -15.72 -22.41 2.34
N ARG A 13 -14.40 -22.51 2.18
CA ARG A 13 -13.57 -23.44 2.96
C ARG A 13 -13.56 -23.05 4.45
N ALA A 14 -13.39 -21.78 4.78
CA ALA A 14 -13.39 -21.31 6.16
C ALA A 14 -14.71 -21.64 6.88
N VAL A 15 -15.86 -21.39 6.23
CA VAL A 15 -17.18 -21.74 6.77
C VAL A 15 -17.33 -23.24 6.98
N ARG A 16 -16.82 -24.07 6.06
CA ARG A 16 -16.88 -25.53 6.17
C ARG A 16 -15.94 -26.10 7.25
N SER A 17 -14.79 -25.48 7.47
CA SER A 17 -13.81 -25.91 8.47
C SER A 17 -14.06 -25.34 9.87
N GLY A 18 -14.97 -24.36 10.00
CA GLY A 18 -15.17 -23.61 11.25
C GLY A 18 -14.07 -22.60 11.55
N GLU A 19 -13.21 -22.29 10.57
CA GLU A 19 -12.22 -21.24 10.67
C GLU A 19 -12.86 -19.84 10.51
N GLY A 20 -12.21 -18.83 11.08
CA GLY A 20 -12.60 -17.43 10.88
C GLY A 20 -12.47 -17.02 9.40
N PRO A 21 -13.28 -16.03 8.94
CA PRO A 21 -13.29 -15.61 7.55
C PRO A 21 -11.91 -15.10 7.11
N PRO A 22 -11.46 -15.42 5.89
CA PRO A 22 -10.18 -14.95 5.38
C PRO A 22 -10.17 -13.41 5.32
N PRO A 23 -9.01 -12.77 5.58
CA PRO A 23 -8.90 -11.32 5.57
C PRO A 23 -9.32 -10.76 4.22
N LEU A 24 -10.07 -9.65 4.24
CA LEU A 24 -10.57 -9.06 3.01
C LEU A 24 -9.42 -8.67 2.07
N PRO A 25 -9.52 -9.01 0.78
CA PRO A 25 -8.53 -8.60 -0.21
C PRO A 25 -8.40 -7.08 -0.24
N GLY A 26 -7.20 -6.57 -0.46
CA GLY A 26 -6.93 -5.13 -0.48
C GLY A 26 -6.47 -4.52 0.85
N THR A 27 -6.51 -5.25 1.97
CA THR A 27 -5.97 -4.75 3.25
C THR A 27 -4.46 -4.60 3.19
N HIS A 28 -3.77 -5.62 2.69
CA HIS A 28 -2.32 -5.59 2.48
C HIS A 28 -1.91 -4.52 1.46
N ASP A 29 -2.65 -4.42 0.35
CA ASP A 29 -2.39 -3.43 -0.70
C ASP A 29 -2.49 -2.00 -0.17
N ARG A 30 -3.48 -1.70 0.69
CA ARG A 30 -3.62 -0.39 1.34
C ARG A 30 -2.45 -0.05 2.25
N GLU A 31 -1.95 -1.01 3.02
CA GLU A 31 -0.79 -0.81 3.90
C GLU A 31 0.49 -0.56 3.10
N VAL A 32 0.69 -1.34 2.04
CA VAL A 32 1.80 -1.17 1.10
C VAL A 32 1.73 0.19 0.42
N LEU A 33 0.56 0.60 -0.08
CA LEU A 33 0.35 1.91 -0.70
C LEU A 33 0.56 3.06 0.27
N ARG A 34 0.07 2.95 1.51
CA ARG A 34 0.30 3.95 2.57
C ARG A 34 1.78 4.10 2.88
N GLY A 35 2.50 2.99 2.98
CA GLY A 35 3.95 3.00 3.19
C GLY A 35 4.72 3.59 2.01
N LEU A 36 4.33 3.26 0.78
CA LEU A 36 4.94 3.80 -0.44
C LEU A 36 4.69 5.31 -0.57
N TRP A 37 3.47 5.77 -0.29
CA TRP A 37 3.10 7.19 -0.32
C TRP A 37 3.84 7.99 0.75
N GLY A 38 4.00 7.43 1.95
CA GLY A 38 4.82 8.02 3.01
C GLY A 38 6.28 8.20 2.57
N ARG A 39 6.90 7.16 2.00
CA ARG A 39 8.28 7.24 1.48
C ARG A 39 8.42 8.25 0.34
N TYR A 40 7.45 8.29 -0.56
CA TYR A 40 7.41 9.25 -1.66
C TYR A 40 7.33 10.70 -1.16
N ARG A 41 6.46 10.96 -0.18
CA ARG A 41 6.31 12.28 0.45
C ARG A 41 7.59 12.69 1.17
N SER A 42 8.23 11.79 1.92
CA SER A 42 9.49 12.07 2.61
C SER A 42 10.62 12.38 1.63
N ARG A 43 10.74 11.65 0.51
CA ARG A 43 11.73 11.94 -0.54
C ARG A 43 11.50 13.30 -1.20
N ARG A 44 10.24 13.71 -1.43
CA ARG A 44 9.94 15.05 -1.96
C ARG A 44 10.13 16.17 -0.93
N GLY A 45 9.81 15.95 0.33
CA GLY A 45 10.02 16.93 1.40
C GLY A 45 11.49 17.15 1.74
N ALA A 46 12.33 16.12 1.60
CA ALA A 46 13.78 16.21 1.80
C ALA A 46 14.48 17.07 0.73
N GLY A 47 13.93 17.16 -0.48
CA GLY A 47 14.49 17.99 -1.56
C GLY A 47 14.16 19.50 -1.46
N ALA A 48 13.26 19.90 -0.56
CA ALA A 48 12.84 21.31 -0.41
C ALA A 48 13.68 22.09 0.61
N ARG A 49 14.43 21.41 1.50
CA ARG A 49 15.26 22.05 2.54
C ARG A 49 16.71 22.33 2.11
N GLY A 50 17.06 22.08 0.86
CA GLY A 50 18.44 22.19 0.35
C GLY A 50 18.62 23.11 -0.87
N ARG A 51 17.65 23.98 -1.20
CA ARG A 51 17.82 24.96 -2.29
C ARG A 51 17.69 26.39 -1.79
N GLY A 52 18.62 26.74 -0.90
CA GLY A 52 18.98 28.11 -0.58
C GLY A 52 20.31 28.51 -1.24
N GLU A 53 20.66 27.93 -2.38
CA GLU A 53 21.79 28.41 -3.18
C GLU A 53 21.28 29.35 -4.27
N ALA A 54 21.76 30.57 -4.18
CA ALA A 54 21.52 31.64 -5.12
C ALA A 54 21.90 31.21 -6.54
N TRP A 55 21.00 31.44 -7.49
CA TRP A 55 21.31 31.34 -8.91
C TRP A 55 22.40 32.37 -9.27
N PRO A 56 23.49 31.98 -9.96
CA PRO A 56 24.41 32.97 -10.50
C PRO A 56 23.73 33.70 -11.65
N ARG A 57 23.71 35.04 -11.52
CA ARG A 57 23.35 35.96 -12.60
C ARG A 57 24.58 36.15 -13.48
N TRP A 58 24.49 35.66 -14.71
CA TRP A 58 25.19 36.20 -15.87
C TRP A 58 24.25 36.14 -17.06
#